data_AF-A0A932NU41-F1
#
_entry.id   AF-A0A932NU41-F1
#
_cell.length_a   1.000
_cell.length_b   1.000
_cell.length_c   1.000
_cell.angle_alpha   90.00
_cell.angle_beta   90.00
_cell.angle_gamma   90.00
#
_symmetry.space_group_name_H-M   'P 1'
#
loop_
_entity.id
_entity.type
_entity.pdbx_description
1 polymer ?
#
loop_
_entity_poly.entity_id
_entity_poly.type
_entity_poly.pdbx_seq_one_letter_code
_entity_poly.pdbx_strand_id
1 'polypeptide(L)'
;MTLKRLSRLLCTLGGVLTPATAFALQNRSLTVDLGANVKFSTVFGNAVSALAGLAGTFCGVLFLIGAFLMVISRGKDDQLQKGKDLMIQSLIGLAVVLGAYAIIRTLFAVLY
;
A
#
# COMPACT_ATOMS: atom_id res chain seq x y z
N MET A 1 33.13 -11.87 26.70
CA MET A 1 32.23 -10.87 26.07
C MET A 1 32.59 -10.83 24.59
N THR A 2 31.73 -11.14 23.62
CA THR A 2 31.09 -10.12 22.75
C THR A 2 30.72 -10.77 21.41
N LEU A 3 29.98 -10.04 20.56
CA LEU A 3 29.71 -10.28 19.13
C LEU A 3 28.44 -11.06 18.75
N LYS A 4 28.26 -12.35 19.10
CA LYS A 4 27.15 -13.13 18.51
C LYS A 4 25.74 -12.78 19.03
N ARG A 5 25.62 -12.24 20.25
CA ARG A 5 24.34 -11.78 20.83
C ARG A 5 23.99 -10.34 20.43
N LEU A 6 24.99 -9.51 20.14
CA LEU A 6 24.79 -8.11 19.71
C LEU A 6 24.32 -8.03 18.25
N SER A 7 24.87 -8.90 17.38
CA SER A 7 24.47 -8.98 15.96
C SER A 7 23.00 -9.43 15.78
N ARG A 8 22.52 -10.35 16.62
CA ARG A 8 21.11 -10.78 16.60
C ARG A 8 20.17 -9.70 17.14
N LEU A 9 20.56 -8.93 18.14
CA LEU A 9 19.74 -7.85 18.69
C LEU A 9 19.66 -6.64 17.74
N LEU A 10 20.73 -6.30 17.01
CA LEU A 10 20.71 -5.25 15.99
C LEU A 10 19.87 -5.64 14.75
N CYS A 11 19.89 -6.92 14.33
CA CYS A 11 19.07 -7.37 13.20
C CYS A 11 17.57 -7.43 13.51
N THR A 12 17.17 -7.82 14.73
CA THR A 12 15.75 -7.83 15.10
C THR A 12 15.20 -6.43 15.39
N LEU A 13 16.05 -5.50 15.81
CA LEU A 13 15.67 -4.09 16.01
C LEU A 13 15.68 -3.30 14.68
N GLY A 14 16.48 -3.71 13.69
CA GLY A 14 16.44 -3.17 12.32
C GLY A 14 15.38 -3.78 11.40
N GLY A 15 15.02 -5.07 11.58
CA GLY A 15 14.07 -5.75 10.71
C GLY A 15 12.59 -5.41 10.94
N VAL A 16 12.23 -4.93 12.14
CA VAL A 16 10.84 -4.60 12.49
C VAL A 16 10.53 -3.11 12.30
N LEU A 17 11.54 -2.24 12.28
CA LEU A 17 11.38 -0.78 12.11
C LEU A 17 11.56 -0.29 10.67
N THR A 18 12.03 -1.14 9.76
CA THR A 18 12.30 -0.77 8.36
C THR A 18 11.11 -0.66 7.41
N PRO A 19 9.86 -1.07 7.73
CA PRO A 19 8.73 -0.60 6.93
C PRO A 19 8.45 0.88 7.19
N ALA A 20 8.68 1.40 8.41
CA ALA A 20 8.28 2.77 8.76
C ALA A 20 9.25 3.85 8.23
N THR A 21 10.55 3.56 8.17
CA THR A 21 11.53 4.53 7.62
C THR A 21 11.61 4.51 6.10
N ALA A 22 11.15 3.44 5.44
CA ALA A 22 10.96 3.44 3.99
C ALA A 22 9.87 4.47 3.56
N PHE A 23 8.83 4.67 4.37
CA PHE A 23 7.81 5.71 4.13
C PHE A 23 8.29 7.14 4.49
N ALA A 24 9.39 7.30 5.22
CA ALA A 24 9.92 8.62 5.57
C ALA A 24 10.73 9.29 4.44
N LEU A 25 11.14 8.55 3.39
CA LEU A 25 11.84 9.12 2.23
C LEU A 25 10.95 9.32 1.00
N GLN A 26 9.73 8.78 0.97
CA GLN A 26 8.85 8.89 -0.21
C GLN A 26 8.23 10.29 -0.37
N ASN A 27 8.33 11.15 0.65
CA ASN A 27 7.68 12.47 0.66
C ASN A 27 8.59 13.66 0.27
N ARG A 28 9.71 13.42 -0.43
CA ARG A 28 10.51 14.52 -1.00
C ARG A 28 9.87 15.04 -2.29
N SER A 29 8.70 15.65 -2.17
CA SER A 29 8.17 16.57 -3.18
C SER A 29 8.94 17.89 -3.08
N LEU A 30 10.02 18.02 -3.85
CA LEU A 30 10.71 19.29 -4.08
C LEU A 30 10.64 19.63 -5.58
N THR A 31 9.46 20.00 -6.05
CA THR A 31 9.32 20.88 -7.22
C THR A 31 8.10 21.76 -6.99
N VAL A 32 8.33 22.85 -6.28
CA VAL A 32 7.45 24.02 -6.35
C VAL A 32 7.94 24.81 -7.57
N ASP A 33 7.35 24.56 -8.73
CA ASP A 33 7.58 25.33 -9.95
C ASP A 33 6.46 26.37 -10.07
N LEU A 34 6.78 27.62 -9.71
CA LEU A 34 5.89 28.77 -9.83
C LEU A 34 6.16 29.43 -11.17
N GLY A 35 5.53 28.97 -12.25
CA GLY A 35 5.76 29.57 -13.56
C GLY A 35 4.92 28.97 -14.68
N ALA A 36 3.67 29.45 -14.80
CA ALA A 36 2.70 29.16 -15.86
C ALA A 36 1.83 27.88 -15.69
N ASN A 37 0.54 28.11 -15.38
CA ASN A 37 -0.57 27.16 -15.33
C ASN A 37 -0.45 26.03 -14.27
N VAL A 38 -0.70 26.39 -13.01
CA VAL A 38 -1.18 25.44 -12.01
C VAL A 38 -2.56 24.89 -12.42
N LYS A 39 -2.58 23.96 -13.37
CA LYS A 39 -3.76 23.14 -13.62
C LYS A 39 -4.02 22.37 -12.33
N PHE A 40 -5.23 22.48 -11.77
CA PHE A 40 -5.69 21.67 -10.63
C PHE A 40 -5.30 20.18 -10.76
N SER A 41 -5.16 19.71 -12.00
CA SER A 41 -4.59 18.40 -12.39
C SER A 41 -3.34 17.95 -11.64
N THR A 42 -2.34 18.81 -11.37
CA THR A 42 -1.07 18.35 -10.77
C THR A 42 -1.20 18.12 -9.27
N VAL A 43 -1.94 19.00 -8.58
CA VAL A 43 -2.24 18.86 -7.14
C VAL A 43 -3.13 17.64 -6.91
N PHE A 44 -4.15 17.45 -7.77
CA PHE A 44 -5.00 16.26 -7.72
C PHE A 44 -4.24 14.98 -8.10
N GLY A 45 -3.34 15.01 -9.08
CA GLY A 45 -2.54 13.86 -9.48
C GLY A 45 -1.57 13.40 -8.39
N ASN A 46 -0.94 14.33 -7.66
CA ASN A 46 -0.06 14.00 -6.54
C ASN A 46 -0.85 13.47 -5.33
N ALA A 47 -2.02 14.05 -5.02
CA ALA A 47 -2.89 13.57 -3.95
C ALA A 47 -3.39 12.14 -4.22
N VAL A 48 -3.81 11.85 -5.45
CA VAL A 48 -4.22 10.50 -5.87
C VAL A 48 -3.06 9.51 -5.81
N SER A 49 -1.86 9.92 -6.23
CA SER A 49 -0.68 9.05 -6.18
C SER A 49 -0.26 8.71 -4.74
N ALA A 50 -0.36 9.68 -3.83
CA ALA A 50 -0.11 9.46 -2.41
C ALA A 50 -1.13 8.50 -1.77
N LEU A 51 -2.42 8.69 -2.07
CA LEU A 51 -3.48 7.82 -1.57
C LEU A 51 -3.40 6.41 -2.19
N ALA A 52 -3.10 6.30 -3.48
CA ALA A 52 -2.94 5.02 -4.17
C ALA A 52 -1.73 4.23 -3.65
N GLY A 53 -0.60 4.90 -3.35
CA GLY A 53 0.56 4.25 -2.73
C GLY A 53 0.26 3.70 -1.33
N LEU A 54 -0.49 4.47 -0.53
CA LEU A 54 -0.94 4.03 0.79
C LEU A 54 -1.91 2.84 0.67
N ALA A 55 -2.95 2.98 -0.15
CA ALA A 55 -3.98 1.98 -0.35
C ALA A 55 -3.41 0.67 -0.93
N GLY A 56 -2.46 0.73 -1.88
CA GLY A 56 -1.80 -0.44 -2.44
C GLY A 56 -1.02 -1.23 -1.38
N THR A 57 -0.30 -0.53 -0.50
CA THR A 57 0.43 -1.16 0.60
C THR A 57 -0.53 -1.80 1.62
N PHE A 58 -1.55 -1.06 2.06
CA PHE A 58 -2.56 -1.58 3.00
C PHE A 58 -3.30 -2.79 2.43
N CYS A 59 -3.66 -2.74 1.16
CA CYS A 59 -4.33 -3.83 0.47
C CYS A 59 -3.43 -5.08 0.41
N GLY A 60 -2.15 -4.92 0.08
CA GLY A 60 -1.19 -6.02 0.06
C GLY A 60 -1.03 -6.70 1.43
N VAL A 61 -1.00 -5.92 2.52
CA VAL A 61 -0.90 -6.46 3.88
C VAL A 61 -2.15 -7.26 4.25
N LEU A 62 -3.35 -6.72 4.00
CA LEU A 62 -4.61 -7.42 4.28
C LEU A 62 -4.76 -8.70 3.45
N PHE A 63 -4.34 -8.66 2.20
CA PHE A 63 -4.32 -9.82 1.32
C PHE A 63 -3.45 -10.94 1.87
N LEU A 64 -2.24 -10.61 2.35
CA LEU A 64 -1.33 -11.58 2.95
C LEU A 64 -1.92 -12.20 4.23
N ILE A 65 -2.58 -11.40 5.07
CA ILE A 65 -3.24 -11.90 6.29
C ILE A 65 -4.36 -12.90 5.92
N GLY A 66 -5.19 -12.57 4.93
CA GLY A 66 -6.24 -13.48 4.43
C GLY A 66 -5.66 -14.78 3.85
N ALA A 67 -4.57 -14.67 3.08
CA ALA A 67 -3.89 -15.81 2.47
C ALA A 67 -3.27 -16.75 3.53
N PHE A 68 -2.57 -16.18 4.52
CA PHE A 68 -2.01 -16.97 5.62
C PHE A 68 -3.10 -17.63 6.47
N LEU A 69 -4.22 -16.94 6.72
CA LEU A 69 -5.36 -17.51 7.45
C LEU A 69 -5.96 -18.73 6.73
N MET A 70 -6.07 -18.67 5.40
CA MET A 70 -6.53 -19.79 4.59
C MET A 70 -5.59 -21.00 4.68
N VAL A 71 -4.27 -20.77 4.60
CA VAL A 71 -3.26 -21.84 4.62
C VAL A 71 -3.14 -22.51 6.00
N ILE A 72 -3.27 -21.75 7.09
CA ILE A 72 -3.12 -22.28 8.46
C ILE A 72 -4.38 -23.03 8.94
N SER A 73 -5.48 -22.99 8.18
CA SER A 73 -6.82 -23.38 8.63
C SER A 73 -7.04 -24.86 9.00
N ARG A 74 -6.08 -25.77 8.73
CA ARG A 74 -6.03 -27.15 9.26
C ARG A 74 -7.33 -27.99 9.18
N GLY A 75 -8.26 -27.67 8.28
CA GLY A 75 -9.52 -28.39 8.09
C GLY A 75 -10.72 -27.91 8.92
N LYS A 76 -10.63 -26.77 9.63
CA LYS A 76 -11.81 -26.10 10.19
C LYS A 76 -12.43 -25.22 9.11
N ASP A 77 -13.60 -25.61 8.60
CA ASP A 77 -14.33 -24.91 7.54
C ASP A 77 -14.53 -23.41 7.84
N ASP A 78 -14.81 -23.09 9.12
CA ASP A 78 -15.00 -21.72 9.60
C ASP A 78 -13.78 -20.81 9.35
N GLN A 79 -12.56 -21.33 9.49
CA GLN A 79 -11.35 -20.53 9.27
C GLN A 79 -10.94 -20.48 7.79
N LEU A 80 -11.34 -21.47 6.98
CA LEU A 80 -11.18 -21.43 5.52
C LEU A 80 -12.11 -20.38 4.91
N GLN A 81 -13.35 -20.33 5.38
CA GLN A 81 -14.34 -19.36 4.92
C GLN A 81 -13.94 -17.93 5.32
N LYS A 82 -13.47 -17.72 6.56
CA LYS A 82 -12.93 -16.42 7.00
C LYS A 82 -11.71 -15.97 6.17
N GLY A 83 -10.79 -16.87 5.84
CA GLY A 83 -9.65 -16.56 4.98
C GLY A 83 -10.08 -16.13 3.56
N LYS A 84 -11.06 -16.82 2.98
CA LYS A 84 -11.66 -16.45 1.69
C LYS A 84 -12.34 -15.08 1.73
N ASP A 85 -13.16 -14.83 2.75
CA ASP A 85 -13.88 -13.55 2.87
C ASP A 85 -12.90 -12.38 3.00
N LEU A 86 -11.84 -12.53 3.80
CA LEU A 86 -10.79 -11.51 3.91
C LEU A 86 -10.12 -11.22 2.56
N MET A 87 -9.85 -12.28 1.80
CA MET A 87 -9.20 -12.18 0.49
C MET A 87 -10.11 -11.46 -0.52
N ILE A 88 -11.41 -11.76 -0.52
CA ILE A 88 -12.41 -11.08 -1.35
C ILE A 88 -12.55 -9.61 -0.96
N GLN A 89 -12.60 -9.29 0.33
CA GLN A 89 -12.68 -7.90 0.80
C GLN A 89 -11.45 -7.08 0.40
N SER A 90 -10.25 -7.68 0.50
CA SER A 90 -9.02 -7.04 0.03
C SER A 90 -9.05 -6.80 -1.48
N LEU A 91 -9.51 -7.78 -2.27
CA LEU A 91 -9.62 -7.65 -3.72
C LEU A 91 -10.60 -6.55 -4.13
N ILE A 92 -11.72 -6.41 -3.43
CA ILE A 92 -12.67 -5.30 -3.62
C ILE A 92 -11.98 -3.94 -3.40
N GLY A 93 -11.17 -3.81 -2.34
CA GLY A 93 -10.43 -2.58 -2.07
C GLY A 93 -9.46 -2.22 -3.19
N LEU A 94 -8.73 -3.21 -3.71
CA LEU A 94 -7.82 -3.01 -4.84
C LEU A 94 -8.58 -2.60 -6.11
N ALA A 95 -9.70 -3.25 -6.40
CA ALA A 95 -10.53 -2.95 -7.55
C ALA A 95 -11.07 -1.52 -7.52
N VAL A 96 -11.45 -1.01 -6.34
CA VAL A 96 -11.91 0.38 -6.16
C VAL A 96 -10.81 1.39 -6.47
N VAL A 97 -9.56 1.14 -6.02
CA VAL A 97 -8.42 2.02 -6.30
C VAL A 97 -8.11 2.07 -7.80
N LEU A 98 -8.10 0.90 -8.45
CA LEU A 98 -7.90 0.80 -9.90
C LEU A 98 -9.06 1.47 -10.68
N GLY A 99 -10.30 1.30 -10.21
CA GLY A 99 -11.49 1.93 -10.78
C GLY A 99 -11.45 3.45 -10.69
N ALA A 100 -11.06 4.00 -9.53
CA ALA A 100 -10.89 5.44 -9.36
C ALA A 100 -9.85 6.01 -10.34
N TYR A 101 -8.71 5.34 -10.51
CA TYR A 101 -7.68 5.74 -11.46
C TYR A 101 -8.18 5.71 -12.92
N ALA A 102 -8.94 4.68 -13.29
CA ALA A 102 -9.52 4.55 -14.62
C ALA A 102 -10.52 5.68 -14.94
N ILE A 103 -11.39 6.03 -13.98
CA ILE A 103 -12.37 7.12 -14.16
C ILE A 103 -11.65 8.45 -14.39
N ILE A 104 -10.65 8.78 -13.57
CA ILE A 104 -9.89 10.02 -13.70
C ILE A 104 -9.23 10.11 -15.07
N ARG A 105 -8.54 9.04 -15.51
CA ARG A 105 -7.88 9.00 -16.82
C ARG A 105 -8.86 9.17 -17.97
N THR A 106 -10.06 8.60 -17.86
CA THR A 106 -11.12 8.74 -18.87
C THR A 106 -11.62 10.18 -18.97
N LEU A 107 -11.78 10.90 -17.84
CA LEU A 107 -12.19 12.30 -17.85
C LEU A 107 -11.14 13.22 -18.50
N PHE A 108 -9.85 12.99 -18.23
CA PHE A 108 -8.78 13.76 -18.87
C PHE A 108 -8.67 13.47 -20.38
N ALA A 109 -8.92 12.23 -20.79
CA ALA A 109 -8.87 11.82 -22.20
C ALA A 109 -10.07 12.31 -23.03
N VAL A 110 -11.19 12.66 -22.41
CA VAL A 110 -12.38 13.20 -23.10
C VAL A 110 -12.34 14.73 -23.21
N LEU A 111 -11.66 15.42 -22.29
CA LEU A 111 -11.59 16.88 -22.25
C LEU A 111 -10.44 17.48 -23.10
N TYR A 112 -9.48 16.65 -23.52
CA TYR A 112 -8.37 17.02 -24.40
C TYR A 112 -8.50 16.30 -25.74
#